data_AF-A0A2G6BS23-F1
#
_entry.id   AF-A0A2G6BS23-F1
#
_cell.length_a   1.000
_cell.length_b   1.000
_cell.length_c   1.000
_cell.angle_alpha   90.00
_cell.angle_beta   90.00
_cell.angle_gamma   90.00
#
_symmetry.space_group_name_H-M   'P 1'
#
loop_
_entity.id
_entity.type
_entity.pdbx_description
1 polymer ?
#
loop_
_entity_poly.entity_id
_entity_poly.type
_entity_poly.pdbx_seq_one_letter_code
_entity_poly.pdbx_strand_id
1 'polypeptide(L)'
;MKTIERKGKSEFAVVTDFAKEFDIPRTKLKYEVIDQGSKGFFNLFGAKPVRIKFFLEDNFQGLKSFVSELLGKMKIETELIQIKNEKDGIKVIITAPEFKGFLIGKDGKMLDSIQHLLNRYMKKHDEQSPTVNLDVDNYRQKKVEKLLSRVSYISDRVRSSGKSFTMDPLIAQDRKLIHQFIEQQQDLRTLTVGKGAKKRIVIMKDQPNHSGRERTNFSDNRSYYRQKKTAGRGNKKIHQNEKE
;
A
#
# COMPACT_ATOMS: atom_id res chain seq x y z
N MET A 1 -17.26 18.67 -16.77
CA MET A 1 -16.25 18.36 -17.81
C MET A 1 -15.21 19.45 -17.82
N LYS A 2 -13.93 19.11 -17.68
CA LYS A 2 -12.84 20.08 -17.77
C LYS A 2 -12.41 20.19 -19.23
N THR A 3 -12.23 21.41 -19.72
CA THR A 3 -11.75 21.65 -21.09
C THR A 3 -10.33 22.14 -21.09
N ILE A 4 -9.48 21.60 -21.98
CA ILE A 4 -8.09 22.04 -22.16
C ILE A 4 -7.85 22.30 -23.64
N GLU A 5 -7.30 23.47 -23.97
CA GLU A 5 -6.91 23.80 -25.33
C GLU A 5 -5.41 23.56 -25.55
N ARG A 6 -5.08 23.02 -26.73
CA ARG A 6 -3.70 22.83 -27.19
C ARG A 6 -3.57 23.27 -28.64
N LYS A 7 -2.34 23.65 -29.00
CA LYS A 7 -1.97 24.05 -30.35
C LYS A 7 -0.83 23.18 -30.86
N GLY A 8 -0.80 22.90 -32.16
CA GLY A 8 0.32 22.17 -32.75
C GLY A 8 0.30 22.12 -34.27
N LYS A 9 1.20 21.29 -34.82
CA LYS A 9 1.46 21.23 -36.26
C LYS A 9 0.40 20.46 -37.05
N SER A 10 -0.24 19.48 -36.42
CA SER A 10 -1.32 18.68 -37.00
C SER A 10 -2.23 18.16 -35.91
N GLU A 11 -3.47 17.81 -36.27
CA GLU A 11 -4.42 17.18 -35.34
C GLU A 11 -3.82 15.91 -34.72
N PHE A 12 -3.27 15.04 -35.55
CA PHE A 12 -2.64 13.80 -35.10
C PHE A 12 -1.54 14.03 -34.07
N ALA A 13 -0.66 15.02 -34.27
CA ALA A 13 0.41 15.33 -33.33
C ALA A 13 -0.15 15.83 -32.00
N VAL A 14 -1.08 16.79 -32.03
CA VAL A 14 -1.69 17.37 -30.83
C VAL A 14 -2.44 16.32 -30.01
N VAL A 15 -3.24 15.46 -30.66
CA VAL A 15 -3.96 14.37 -30.00
C VAL A 15 -3.01 13.31 -29.45
N THR A 16 -1.92 13.00 -30.17
CA THR A 16 -0.88 12.06 -29.72
C THR A 16 -0.20 12.52 -28.45
N ASP A 17 0.25 13.78 -28.44
CA ASP A 17 1.01 14.33 -27.33
C ASP A 17 0.11 14.49 -26.11
N PHE A 18 -1.13 14.92 -26.32
CA PHE A 18 -2.13 15.00 -25.24
C PHE A 18 -2.47 13.63 -24.65
N ALA A 19 -2.67 12.60 -25.48
CA ALA A 19 -2.91 11.23 -25.02
C ALA A 19 -1.76 10.71 -24.14
N LYS A 20 -0.52 11.01 -24.50
CA LYS A 20 0.66 10.63 -23.71
C LYS A 20 0.77 11.44 -22.41
N GLU A 21 0.58 12.75 -22.47
CA GLU A 21 0.66 13.66 -21.32
C GLU A 21 -0.34 13.26 -20.22
N PHE A 22 -1.55 12.87 -20.61
CA PHE A 22 -2.63 12.53 -19.68
C PHE A 22 -2.79 11.03 -19.42
N ASP A 23 -1.97 10.17 -20.04
CA ASP A 23 -2.06 8.71 -19.98
C ASP A 23 -3.47 8.18 -20.34
N ILE A 24 -4.06 8.75 -21.39
CA ILE A 24 -5.39 8.38 -21.89
C ILE A 24 -5.24 7.79 -23.29
N PRO A 25 -5.73 6.57 -23.55
CA PRO A 25 -5.76 6.02 -24.91
C PRO A 25 -6.48 6.98 -25.87
N ARG A 26 -5.93 7.21 -27.07
CA ARG A 26 -6.51 8.14 -28.05
C ARG A 26 -7.97 7.84 -28.39
N THR A 27 -8.34 6.56 -28.39
CA THR A 27 -9.71 6.08 -28.63
C THR A 27 -10.71 6.52 -27.56
N LYS A 28 -10.24 6.94 -26.38
CA LYS A 28 -11.07 7.43 -25.26
C LYS A 28 -11.05 8.95 -25.13
N LEU A 29 -10.25 9.65 -25.93
CA LEU A 29 -10.21 11.12 -25.88
C LEU A 29 -11.40 11.71 -26.62
N LYS A 30 -12.15 12.56 -25.92
CA LYS A 30 -13.16 13.44 -26.52
C LYS A 30 -12.51 14.79 -26.81
N TYR A 31 -12.62 15.28 -28.04
CA TYR A 31 -12.06 16.57 -28.43
C TYR A 31 -12.83 17.18 -29.61
N GLU A 32 -12.63 18.47 -29.81
CA GLU A 32 -13.16 19.26 -30.92
C GLU A 32 -12.02 20.06 -31.55
N VAL A 33 -11.93 20.03 -32.89
CA VAL A 33 -10.96 20.83 -33.64
C VAL A 33 -11.55 22.23 -33.82
N ILE A 34 -10.99 23.20 -33.09
CA ILE A 34 -11.45 24.60 -33.11
C ILE A 34 -10.91 25.35 -34.33
N ASP A 35 -9.70 24.99 -34.78
CA ASP A 35 -9.05 25.56 -35.97
C ASP A 35 -8.21 24.46 -36.62
N GLN A 36 -8.47 24.14 -37.89
CA GLN A 36 -7.72 23.13 -38.64
C GLN A 36 -6.28 23.56 -38.97
N GLY A 37 -5.94 24.83 -38.71
CA GLY A 37 -4.67 25.41 -39.13
C GLY A 37 -4.59 25.50 -40.66
N SER A 38 -3.49 26.07 -41.16
CA SER A 38 -3.23 26.11 -42.59
C SER A 38 -1.76 25.82 -42.87
N LYS A 39 -1.52 24.95 -43.85
CA LYS A 39 -0.20 24.83 -44.47
C LYS A 39 -0.08 26.01 -45.41
N GLY A 40 0.76 26.98 -45.05
CA GLY A 40 1.04 28.13 -45.91
C GLY A 40 1.34 27.67 -47.34
N PHE A 41 0.64 28.24 -48.31
CA PHE A 41 0.93 27.99 -49.72
C PHE A 41 2.15 28.84 -50.10
N PHE A 42 3.19 28.21 -50.65
CA PHE A 42 4.38 28.88 -51.20
C PHE A 42 5.18 29.79 -50.25
N ASN A 43 5.45 29.41 -49.00
CA ASN A 43 6.35 30.17 -48.09
C ASN A 43 6.01 31.67 -47.84
N LEU A 44 4.92 32.21 -48.42
CA LEU A 44 4.52 33.62 -48.32
C LEU A 44 3.56 33.87 -47.15
N PHE A 45 2.80 32.86 -46.74
CA PHE A 45 1.86 32.95 -45.63
C PHE A 45 2.25 32.01 -44.51
N GLY A 46 2.48 32.56 -43.31
CA GLY A 46 2.89 31.79 -42.13
C GLY A 46 1.90 30.67 -41.80
N ALA A 47 2.44 29.49 -41.47
CA ALA A 47 1.62 28.35 -41.08
C ALA A 47 0.83 28.67 -39.81
N LYS A 48 -0.50 28.56 -39.87
CA LYS A 48 -1.35 28.69 -38.68
C LYS A 48 -1.41 27.33 -37.97
N PRO A 49 -1.15 27.27 -36.65
CA PRO A 49 -1.19 26.01 -35.92
C PRO A 49 -2.64 25.52 -35.77
N VAL A 50 -2.80 24.20 -35.80
CA VAL A 50 -4.06 23.53 -35.44
C VAL A 50 -4.38 23.85 -33.98
N ARG A 51 -5.65 24.15 -33.67
CA ARG A 51 -6.13 24.34 -32.29
C ARG A 51 -7.18 23.29 -31.96
N ILE A 52 -6.99 22.59 -30.85
CA ILE A 52 -7.90 21.53 -30.42
C ILE A 52 -8.30 21.78 -28.98
N LYS A 53 -9.60 21.64 -28.71
CA LYS A 53 -10.20 21.67 -27.38
C LYS A 53 -10.51 20.24 -26.95
N PHE A 54 -9.81 19.76 -25.94
CA PHE A 54 -10.04 18.46 -25.33
C PHE A 54 -11.09 18.55 -24.24
N PHE A 55 -12.02 17.59 -24.22
CA PHE A 55 -13.00 17.39 -23.15
C PHE A 55 -12.53 16.21 -22.31
N LEU A 56 -12.00 16.53 -21.13
CA LEU A 56 -11.67 15.51 -20.16
C LEU A 56 -12.93 15.19 -19.36
N GLU A 57 -13.39 13.96 -19.49
CA GLU A 57 -14.27 13.37 -18.49
C GLU A 57 -13.46 13.27 -17.20
N ASP A 58 -13.93 13.98 -16.17
CA ASP A 58 -13.40 13.78 -14.84
C ASP A 58 -14.00 12.45 -14.34
N ASN A 59 -13.40 11.34 -14.78
CA ASN A 59 -13.84 9.98 -14.46
C ASN A 59 -13.90 9.72 -12.95
N PHE A 60 -13.31 10.61 -12.15
CA PHE A 60 -13.28 10.53 -10.70
C PHE A 60 -14.16 11.56 -10.01
N GLN A 61 -14.95 12.36 -10.73
CA GLN A 61 -15.79 13.36 -10.10
C GLN A 61 -16.70 12.75 -9.03
N GLY A 62 -17.30 11.59 -9.32
CA GLY A 62 -18.12 10.85 -8.35
C GLY A 62 -17.32 10.41 -7.12
N LEU A 63 -16.15 9.80 -7.31
CA LEU A 63 -15.26 9.38 -6.22
C LEU A 63 -14.77 10.59 -5.40
N LYS A 64 -14.38 11.68 -6.06
CA LYS A 64 -13.93 12.92 -5.41
C LYS A 64 -15.03 13.52 -4.57
N SER A 65 -16.24 13.65 -5.13
CA SER A 65 -17.42 14.13 -4.40
C SER A 65 -17.73 13.23 -3.20
N PHE A 66 -17.66 11.91 -3.36
CA PHE A 66 -17.88 10.98 -2.26
C PHE A 66 -16.82 11.11 -1.15
N VAL A 67 -15.54 11.21 -1.49
CA VAL A 67 -14.46 11.43 -0.52
C VAL A 67 -14.68 12.75 0.22
N SER A 68 -14.95 13.85 -0.51
CA SER A 68 -15.21 15.16 0.10
C SER A 68 -16.42 15.14 1.03
N GLU A 69 -17.53 14.51 0.64
CA GLU A 69 -18.72 14.40 1.48
C GLU A 69 -18.47 13.54 2.73
N LEU A 70 -17.77 12.41 2.58
CA LEU A 70 -17.40 11.54 3.70
C LEU A 70 -16.56 12.31 4.74
N LEU A 71 -15.50 13.00 4.30
CA LEU A 71 -14.63 13.77 5.18
C LEU A 71 -15.37 14.97 5.79
N GLY A 72 -16.25 15.62 5.03
CA GLY A 72 -17.11 16.69 5.54
C GLY A 72 -18.05 16.22 6.65
N LYS A 73 -18.69 15.05 6.50
CA LYS A 73 -19.52 14.43 7.56
C LYS A 73 -18.72 14.09 8.81
N MET A 74 -17.43 13.82 8.64
CA MET A 74 -16.50 13.59 9.74
C MET A 74 -15.93 14.88 10.34
N LYS A 75 -16.31 16.04 9.80
CA LYS A 75 -15.81 17.38 10.19
C LYS A 75 -14.28 17.48 10.06
N ILE A 76 -13.74 16.91 8.98
CA ILE A 76 -12.32 16.92 8.66
C ILE A 76 -12.08 17.91 7.55
N GLU A 77 -11.25 18.92 7.84
CA GLU A 77 -10.78 19.86 6.83
C GLU A 77 -9.59 19.27 6.09
N THR A 78 -9.64 19.32 4.76
CA THR A 78 -8.57 18.84 3.88
C THR A 78 -8.05 19.98 3.03
N GLU A 79 -6.73 20.05 2.87
CA GLU A 79 -6.08 21.00 1.98
C GLU A 79 -6.16 20.55 0.52
N LEU A 80 -5.96 19.25 0.28
CA LEU A 80 -5.92 18.70 -1.08
C LEU A 80 -6.39 17.25 -1.14
N ILE A 81 -7.15 16.92 -2.19
CA ILE A 81 -7.50 15.55 -2.57
C ILE A 81 -7.03 15.35 -4.01
N GLN A 82 -6.02 14.51 -4.20
CA GLN A 82 -5.52 14.11 -5.52
C GLN A 82 -6.04 12.72 -5.86
N ILE A 83 -6.53 12.54 -7.08
CA ILE A 83 -6.95 11.23 -7.60
C ILE A 83 -6.25 11.00 -8.93
N LYS A 84 -5.60 9.84 -9.07
CA LYS A 84 -4.83 9.45 -10.26
C LYS A 84 -5.09 8.00 -10.63
N ASN A 85 -5.08 7.69 -11.92
CA ASN A 85 -4.91 6.32 -12.39
C ASN A 85 -3.46 5.88 -12.17
N GLU A 86 -3.27 4.67 -11.70
CA GLU A 86 -2.00 3.96 -11.66
C GLU A 86 -2.21 2.55 -12.25
N LYS A 87 -1.11 1.86 -12.60
CA LYS A 87 -1.17 0.50 -13.16
C LYS A 87 -1.98 -0.47 -12.29
N ASP A 88 -1.89 -0.30 -10.97
CA ASP A 88 -2.49 -1.19 -9.98
C ASP A 88 -3.84 -0.67 -9.43
N GLY A 89 -4.44 0.32 -10.09
CA GLY A 89 -5.77 0.83 -9.75
C GLY A 89 -5.84 2.35 -9.64
N ILE A 90 -6.68 2.86 -8.75
CA ILE A 90 -6.89 4.29 -8.55
C ILE A 90 -6.18 4.71 -7.27
N LYS A 91 -5.29 5.68 -7.35
CA LYS A 91 -4.64 6.26 -6.17
C LYS A 91 -5.36 7.53 -5.73
N VAL A 92 -5.74 7.54 -4.46
CA VAL A 92 -6.29 8.72 -3.77
C VAL A 92 -5.30 9.16 -2.72
N ILE A 93 -4.87 10.42 -2.78
CA ILE A 93 -4.00 11.05 -1.78
C ILE A 93 -4.77 12.18 -1.13
N ILE A 94 -4.92 12.12 0.19
CA ILE A 94 -5.49 13.19 0.99
C ILE A 94 -4.36 13.91 1.74
N THR A 95 -4.33 15.23 1.64
CA THR A 95 -3.49 16.10 2.45
C THR A 95 -4.37 16.87 3.43
N ALA A 96 -4.16 16.63 4.72
CA ALA A 96 -4.94 17.22 5.80
C ALA A 96 -4.04 17.39 7.04
N PRO A 97 -3.17 18.42 7.08
CA PRO A 97 -2.11 18.54 8.10
C PRO A 97 -2.62 18.42 9.55
N GLU A 98 -3.74 19.07 9.86
CA GLU A 98 -4.36 19.09 11.19
C GLU A 98 -5.00 17.76 11.58
N PHE A 99 -5.55 17.03 10.59
CA PHE A 99 -6.32 15.80 10.81
C PHE A 99 -5.57 14.53 10.42
N LYS A 100 -4.32 14.63 9.94
CA LYS A 100 -3.55 13.49 9.42
C LYS A 100 -3.47 12.34 10.42
N GLY A 101 -3.25 12.64 11.70
CA GLY A 101 -3.14 11.63 12.75
C GLY A 101 -4.44 10.84 12.94
N PHE A 102 -5.57 11.52 12.85
CA PHE A 102 -6.90 10.91 12.92
C PHE A 102 -7.18 10.06 11.67
N LEU A 103 -6.93 10.60 10.47
CA LEU A 103 -7.15 9.89 9.21
C LEU A 103 -6.28 8.64 9.06
N ILE A 104 -5.06 8.68 9.57
CA ILE A 104 -4.18 7.51 9.63
C ILE A 104 -4.71 6.51 10.67
N GLY A 105 -5.04 7.00 11.87
CA GLY A 105 -5.46 6.18 13.00
C GLY A 105 -4.35 5.26 13.52
N LYS A 106 -4.66 4.43 14.51
CA LYS A 106 -3.67 3.51 15.10
C LYS A 106 -3.19 2.50 14.06
N ASP A 107 -1.88 2.52 13.78
CA ASP A 107 -1.18 1.65 12.82
C ASP A 107 -1.71 1.70 11.37
N GLY A 108 -2.48 2.73 10.99
CA GLY A 108 -3.12 2.85 9.67
C GLY A 108 -4.54 2.30 9.59
N LYS A 109 -5.15 1.87 10.72
CA LYS A 109 -6.48 1.25 10.69
C LYS A 109 -7.60 2.15 10.17
N MET A 110 -7.53 3.45 10.45
CA MET A 110 -8.55 4.38 9.97
C MET A 110 -8.41 4.56 8.46
N LEU A 111 -7.18 4.74 7.98
CA LEU A 111 -6.83 4.77 6.57
C LEU A 111 -7.35 3.54 5.82
N ASP A 112 -7.09 2.34 6.36
CA ASP A 112 -7.54 1.08 5.76
C ASP A 112 -9.07 0.97 5.74
N SER A 113 -9.75 1.47 6.79
CA SER A 113 -11.22 1.46 6.88
C SER A 113 -11.85 2.40 5.86
N ILE A 114 -11.32 3.62 5.71
CA ILE A 114 -11.77 4.56 4.69
C ILE A 114 -11.52 3.98 3.30
N GLN A 115 -10.32 3.43 3.03
CA GLN A 115 -10.01 2.77 1.77
C GLN A 115 -11.00 1.65 1.45
N HIS A 116 -11.38 0.86 2.44
CA HIS A 116 -12.39 -0.20 2.25
C HIS A 116 -13.74 0.37 1.82
N LEU A 117 -14.20 1.46 2.44
CA LEU A 117 -15.44 2.15 2.06
C LEU A 117 -15.36 2.71 0.63
N LEU A 118 -14.25 3.32 0.25
CA LEU A 118 -14.05 3.82 -1.12
C LEU A 118 -14.13 2.69 -2.15
N ASN A 119 -13.51 1.54 -1.85
CA ASN A 119 -13.59 0.36 -2.70
C ASN A 119 -15.02 -0.19 -2.81
N ARG A 120 -15.78 -0.20 -1.72
CA ARG A 120 -17.19 -0.62 -1.73
C ARG A 120 -18.06 0.34 -2.53
N TYR A 121 -17.80 1.64 -2.44
CA TYR A 121 -18.46 2.65 -3.26
C TYR A 121 -18.20 2.39 -4.75
N MET A 122 -16.94 2.25 -5.18
CA MET A 122 -16.60 1.99 -6.58
C MET A 122 -17.28 0.74 -7.12
N LYS A 123 -17.16 -0.39 -6.40
CA LYS A 123 -17.77 -1.67 -6.78
C LYS A 123 -19.30 -1.64 -6.86
N LYS A 124 -19.95 -0.75 -6.12
CA LYS A 124 -21.41 -0.57 -6.18
C LYS A 124 -21.84 0.11 -7.48
N HIS A 125 -21.02 1.00 -8.01
CA HIS A 125 -21.30 1.75 -9.24
C HIS A 125 -20.87 0.97 -10.49
N ASP A 126 -19.78 0.21 -10.41
CA ASP A 126 -19.30 -0.66 -11.46
C ASP A 126 -18.47 -1.79 -10.85
N GLU A 127 -18.92 -3.03 -11.04
CA GLU A 127 -18.28 -4.22 -10.46
C GLU A 127 -16.85 -4.45 -11.00
N GLN A 128 -16.58 -3.96 -12.22
CA GLN A 128 -15.27 -4.05 -12.87
C GLN A 128 -14.36 -2.85 -12.56
N SER A 129 -14.79 -1.95 -11.67
CA SER A 129 -14.00 -0.78 -11.33
C SER A 129 -12.67 -1.15 -10.68
N PRO A 130 -11.56 -0.46 -11.04
CA PRO A 130 -10.27 -0.71 -10.42
C PRO A 130 -10.29 -0.47 -8.91
N THR A 131 -9.39 -1.14 -8.19
CA THR A 131 -9.25 -0.99 -6.73
C THR A 131 -8.72 0.40 -6.39
N VAL A 132 -9.29 1.02 -5.35
CA VAL A 132 -8.83 2.28 -4.77
C VAL A 132 -7.78 2.02 -3.70
N ASN A 133 -6.63 2.68 -3.86
CA ASN A 133 -5.54 2.74 -2.89
C ASN A 133 -5.51 4.14 -2.27
N LEU A 134 -5.71 4.21 -0.95
CA LEU A 134 -5.74 5.46 -0.21
C LEU A 134 -4.43 5.66 0.55
N ASP A 135 -3.90 6.88 0.50
CA ASP A 135 -2.79 7.32 1.33
C ASP A 135 -3.05 8.72 1.89
N VAL A 136 -2.40 9.02 3.02
CA VAL A 136 -2.42 10.32 3.67
C VAL A 136 -0.98 10.76 3.88
N ASP A 137 -0.59 11.86 3.25
CA ASP A 137 0.76 12.46 3.37
C ASP A 137 1.93 11.46 3.24
N ASN A 138 1.80 10.49 2.32
CA ASN A 138 2.76 9.40 2.11
C ASN A 138 3.03 8.56 3.37
N TYR A 139 2.02 8.38 4.22
CA TYR A 139 2.14 7.65 5.49
C TYR A 139 2.64 6.22 5.29
N ARG A 140 2.12 5.49 4.29
CA ARG A 140 2.47 4.08 4.09
C ARG A 140 3.97 3.90 3.83
N GLN A 141 4.55 4.74 2.98
CA GLN A 141 5.99 4.75 2.71
C GLN A 141 6.79 5.13 3.96
N LYS A 142 6.44 6.23 4.62
CA LYS A 142 7.12 6.69 5.86
C LYS A 142 7.06 5.66 6.98
N LYS A 143 5.96 4.89 7.09
CA LYS A 143 5.81 3.80 8.06
C LYS A 143 6.81 2.69 7.80
N VAL A 144 6.95 2.28 6.53
CA VAL A 144 7.93 1.26 6.09
C VAL A 144 9.35 1.73 6.39
N GLU A 145 9.71 2.94 5.95
CA GLU A 145 11.04 3.51 6.17
C GLU A 145 11.38 3.56 7.66
N LYS A 146 10.49 4.11 8.50
CA LYS A 146 10.69 4.19 9.95
C LYS A 146 10.88 2.82 10.60
N LEU A 147 10.11 1.82 10.16
CA LEU A 147 10.23 0.46 10.66
C LEU A 147 11.59 -0.14 10.31
N LEU A 148 12.01 -0.01 9.05
CA LEU A 148 13.29 -0.56 8.57
C LEU A 148 14.49 0.17 9.20
N SER A 149 14.42 1.50 9.40
CA SER A 149 15.46 2.22 10.13
C SER A 149 15.62 1.72 11.57
N ARG A 150 14.50 1.46 12.27
CA ARG A 150 14.54 0.87 13.62
C ARG A 150 15.16 -0.53 13.60
N VAL A 151 14.82 -1.34 12.60
CA VAL A 151 15.34 -2.71 12.45
C VAL A 151 16.83 -2.70 12.14
N SER A 152 17.30 -1.78 11.29
CA SER A 152 18.73 -1.57 11.02
C SER A 152 19.48 -1.25 12.30
N TYR A 153 19.00 -0.28 13.08
CA TYR A 153 19.61 0.08 14.37
C TYR A 153 19.67 -1.13 15.32
N ILE A 154 18.59 -1.91 15.43
CA ILE A 154 18.56 -3.12 16.26
C ILE A 154 19.57 -4.16 15.75
N SER A 155 19.69 -4.31 14.43
CA SER A 155 20.63 -5.25 13.81
C SER A 155 22.07 -4.96 14.25
N ASP A 156 22.47 -3.69 14.25
CA ASP A 156 23.81 -3.27 14.68
C ASP A 156 24.02 -3.48 16.19
N ARG A 157 22.98 -3.27 16.99
CA ARG A 157 23.00 -3.61 18.43
C ARG A 157 23.14 -5.10 18.68
N VAL A 158 22.49 -5.95 17.89
CA VAL A 158 22.63 -7.41 17.98
C VAL A 158 24.02 -7.85 17.54
N ARG A 159 24.58 -7.25 16.49
CA ARG A 159 25.96 -7.50 16.03
C ARG A 159 26.99 -7.19 17.11
N SER A 160 26.94 -5.98 17.65
CA SER A 160 27.88 -5.49 18.66
C SER A 160 27.76 -6.24 19.99
N SER A 161 26.53 -6.47 20.47
CA SER A 161 26.33 -7.10 21.79
C SER A 161 26.35 -8.63 21.76
N GLY A 162 26.08 -9.25 20.61
CA GLY A 162 25.84 -10.69 20.49
C GLY A 162 24.51 -11.17 21.09
N LYS A 163 23.75 -10.31 21.77
CA LYS A 163 22.49 -10.66 22.42
C LYS A 163 21.32 -10.46 21.46
N SER A 164 20.38 -11.41 21.46
CA SER A 164 19.15 -11.29 20.68
C SER A 164 18.28 -10.12 21.16
N PHE A 165 17.57 -9.47 20.24
CA PHE A 165 16.62 -8.41 20.56
C PHE A 165 15.19 -8.86 20.24
N THR A 166 14.27 -8.71 21.20
CA THR A 166 12.84 -8.98 20.98
C THR A 166 12.09 -7.66 20.79
N MET A 167 11.48 -7.48 19.63
CA MET A 167 10.67 -6.29 19.33
C MET A 167 9.29 -6.35 20.01
N ASP A 168 8.64 -5.20 20.06
CA ASP A 168 7.24 -5.07 20.47
C ASP A 168 6.31 -5.94 19.60
N PRO A 169 5.07 -6.25 20.05
CA PRO A 169 4.10 -6.92 19.21
C PRO A 169 3.84 -6.15 17.90
N LEU A 170 3.83 -6.86 16.78
CA LEU A 170 3.66 -6.28 15.44
C LEU A 170 2.49 -6.94 14.71
N ILE A 171 2.02 -6.34 13.62
CA ILE A 171 1.08 -7.01 12.71
C ILE A 171 1.82 -7.99 11.78
N ALA A 172 1.09 -8.88 11.12
CA ALA A 172 1.70 -9.91 10.27
C ALA A 172 2.51 -9.34 9.10
N GLN A 173 2.01 -8.25 8.49
CA GLN A 173 2.68 -7.56 7.38
C GLN A 173 4.03 -6.98 7.81
N ASP A 174 4.05 -6.21 8.91
CA ASP A 174 5.28 -5.65 9.47
C ASP A 174 6.30 -6.73 9.83
N ARG A 175 5.87 -7.85 10.44
CA ARG A 175 6.78 -8.97 10.72
C ARG A 175 7.37 -9.58 9.45
N LYS A 176 6.55 -9.77 8.41
CA LYS A 176 7.02 -10.30 7.11
C LYS A 176 8.04 -9.36 6.49
N LEU A 177 7.77 -8.06 6.51
CA LEU A 177 8.70 -7.04 6.00
C LEU A 177 10.05 -7.08 6.73
N ILE A 178 10.03 -7.21 8.06
CA ILE A 178 11.27 -7.34 8.86
C ILE A 178 12.00 -8.64 8.52
N HIS A 179 11.28 -9.76 8.39
CA HIS A 179 11.86 -11.04 8.03
C HIS A 179 12.61 -10.92 6.69
N GLN A 180 11.94 -10.39 5.66
CA GLN A 180 12.53 -10.19 4.33
C GLN A 180 13.74 -9.24 4.35
N PHE A 181 13.68 -8.17 5.16
CA PHE A 181 14.80 -7.25 5.32
C PHE A 181 16.02 -7.90 5.99
N ILE A 182 15.81 -8.76 6.99
CA ILE A 182 16.89 -9.47 7.69
C ILE A 182 17.41 -10.66 6.87
N GLU A 183 16.58 -11.35 6.08
CA GLU A 183 17.01 -12.44 5.20
C GLU A 183 18.10 -12.02 4.19
N GLN A 184 18.19 -10.73 3.87
CA GLN A 184 19.25 -10.16 3.03
C GLN A 184 20.61 -10.04 3.75
N GLN A 185 20.65 -10.29 5.06
CA GLN A 185 21.82 -10.10 5.93
C GLN A 185 22.29 -11.47 6.44
N GLN A 186 23.39 -11.98 5.87
CA GLN A 186 23.87 -13.35 6.11
C GLN A 186 24.25 -13.64 7.58
N ASP A 187 24.52 -12.61 8.38
CA ASP A 187 24.97 -12.74 9.76
C ASP A 187 23.83 -12.71 10.79
N LEU A 188 22.59 -12.52 10.34
CA LEU A 188 21.41 -12.36 11.19
C LEU A 188 20.25 -13.25 10.74
N ARG A 189 19.39 -13.59 11.70
CA ARG A 189 18.13 -14.30 11.45
C ARG A 189 17.03 -13.79 12.34
N THR A 190 15.79 -14.14 12.00
CA THR A 190 14.62 -13.78 12.81
C THR A 190 13.73 -14.97 13.18
N LEU A 191 13.05 -14.87 14.32
CA LEU A 191 12.02 -15.82 14.75
C LEU A 191 10.77 -15.05 15.17
N THR A 192 9.59 -15.55 14.77
CA THR A 192 8.32 -15.02 15.30
C THR A 192 7.88 -15.83 16.51
N VAL A 193 7.70 -15.17 17.65
CA VAL A 193 7.29 -15.80 18.92
C VAL A 193 5.97 -15.22 19.44
N GLY A 194 5.22 -15.99 20.23
CA GLY A 194 3.93 -15.58 20.80
C GLY A 194 2.70 -16.03 20.01
N LYS A 195 1.52 -15.59 20.44
CA LYS A 195 0.21 -16.00 19.88
C LYS A 195 -0.65 -14.80 19.48
N GLY A 196 -1.37 -14.93 18.36
CA GLY A 196 -2.30 -13.93 17.86
C GLY A 196 -1.67 -12.53 17.74
N ALA A 197 -2.38 -11.51 18.25
CA ALA A 197 -1.94 -10.11 18.25
C ALA A 197 -0.71 -9.84 19.13
N LYS A 198 -0.34 -10.76 20.04
CA LYS A 198 0.86 -10.64 20.88
C LYS A 198 2.13 -11.20 20.22
N LYS A 199 2.06 -11.57 18.94
CA LYS A 199 3.21 -12.10 18.19
C LYS A 199 4.28 -11.02 17.97
N ARG A 200 5.53 -11.36 18.29
CA ARG A 200 6.73 -10.52 18.24
C ARG A 200 7.77 -11.11 17.29
N ILE A 201 8.68 -10.28 16.78
CA ILE A 201 9.89 -10.70 16.07
C ILE A 201 11.07 -10.66 17.03
N VAL A 202 11.87 -11.72 17.04
CA VAL A 202 13.18 -11.78 17.69
C VAL A 202 14.25 -11.73 16.61
N ILE A 203 15.20 -10.80 16.71
CA ILE A 203 16.36 -10.67 15.83
C ILE A 203 17.59 -11.19 16.58
N MET A 204 18.37 -12.07 15.95
CA MET A 204 19.55 -12.70 16.55
C MET A 204 20.63 -13.00 15.51
N LYS A 205 21.87 -13.22 15.96
CA LYS A 205 22.94 -13.69 15.09
C LYS A 205 22.60 -15.03 14.45
N ASP A 206 22.94 -15.17 13.18
CA ASP A 206 22.96 -16.46 12.51
C ASP A 206 24.29 -17.14 12.85
N GLN A 207 24.27 -17.95 13.90
CA GLN A 207 25.44 -18.74 14.30
C GLN A 207 25.44 -20.03 13.48
N PRO A 208 26.54 -20.40 12.80
CA PRO A 208 26.65 -21.71 12.19
C PRO A 208 26.47 -22.76 13.29
N ASN A 209 25.50 -23.66 13.09
CA ASN A 209 25.19 -24.75 14.00
C ASN A 209 26.46 -25.58 14.27
N HIS A 210 27.07 -25.42 15.45
CA HIS A 210 28.10 -26.35 15.93
C HIS A 210 27.51 -27.69 16.41
N SER A 211 26.20 -27.88 16.28
CA SER A 211 25.50 -29.15 16.51
C SER A 211 24.61 -29.44 15.30
N GLY A 212 24.89 -30.52 14.58
CA GLY A 212 24.30 -30.89 13.28
C GLY A 212 22.80 -31.18 13.30
N ARG A 213 21.97 -30.19 13.62
CA ARG A 213 20.52 -30.23 13.38
C ARG A 213 20.24 -29.45 12.10
N GLU A 214 19.67 -30.16 11.13
CA GLU A 214 19.29 -29.67 9.82
C GLU A 214 18.48 -28.37 9.88
N ARG A 215 18.63 -27.56 8.83
CA ARG A 215 17.86 -26.35 8.55
C ARG A 215 16.40 -26.72 8.33
N THR A 216 15.58 -26.81 9.38
CA THR A 216 14.14 -26.97 9.19
C THR A 216 13.55 -25.63 8.76
N ASN A 217 13.26 -25.50 7.46
CA ASN A 217 12.40 -24.44 6.93
C ASN A 217 11.07 -24.45 7.70
N PHE A 218 10.82 -23.39 8.47
CA PHE A 218 9.70 -23.33 9.43
C PHE A 218 8.36 -22.95 8.77
N SER A 219 8.21 -23.19 7.46
CA SER A 219 6.94 -23.06 6.75
C SER A 219 5.94 -24.19 7.08
N ASP A 220 6.40 -25.34 7.58
CA ASP A 220 5.56 -26.56 7.66
C ASP A 220 5.13 -27.01 9.06
N ASN A 221 5.25 -26.15 10.08
CA ASN A 221 5.04 -26.61 11.47
C ASN A 221 3.58 -26.58 11.97
N ARG A 222 2.63 -27.12 11.18
CA ARG A 222 1.29 -27.51 11.68
C ARG A 222 1.29 -28.82 12.47
N SER A 223 2.26 -29.69 12.23
CA SER A 223 2.33 -31.06 12.78
C SER A 223 2.89 -31.12 14.21
N TYR A 224 3.80 -30.23 14.61
CA TYR A 224 4.40 -30.26 15.96
C TYR A 224 3.42 -30.00 17.10
N TYR A 225 2.38 -29.19 16.86
CA TYR A 225 1.34 -28.92 17.86
C TYR A 225 0.26 -30.01 17.95
N ARG A 226 0.23 -30.98 17.02
CA ARG A 226 -0.76 -32.07 17.02
C ARG A 226 -0.32 -33.27 17.88
N GLN A 227 0.99 -33.54 17.97
CA GLN A 227 1.51 -34.67 18.77
C GLN A 227 1.50 -34.42 20.29
N LYS A 228 1.63 -33.17 20.76
CA LYS A 228 1.64 -32.89 22.21
C LYS A 228 0.26 -32.95 22.88
N LYS A 229 -0.84 -33.16 22.15
CA LYS A 229 -2.18 -33.31 22.74
C LYS A 229 -2.57 -34.75 23.08
N THR A 230 -1.86 -35.77 22.59
CA THR A 230 -2.20 -37.18 22.86
C THR A 230 -1.32 -37.85 23.91
N ALA A 231 -0.18 -37.26 24.27
CA ALA A 231 0.77 -37.83 25.25
C ALA A 231 0.51 -37.45 26.72
N GLY A 232 -0.60 -36.76 27.04
CA GLY A 232 -0.88 -36.20 28.38
C GLY A 232 -1.90 -36.97 29.23
N ARG A 233 -2.36 -38.16 28.82
CA ARG A 233 -3.29 -38.98 29.61
C ARG A 233 -2.69 -40.35 29.89
N GLY A 234 -1.93 -40.45 30.97
CA GLY A 234 -1.39 -41.71 31.47
C GLY A 234 -0.93 -41.60 32.91
N ASN A 235 -1.70 -42.25 33.80
CA ASN A 235 -1.37 -42.68 35.16
C ASN A 235 -1.20 -41.65 36.30
N LYS A 236 -2.22 -41.60 37.16
CA LYS A 236 -2.07 -41.62 38.62
C LYS A 236 -3.10 -42.58 39.23
N LYS A 237 -2.66 -43.76 39.65
CA LYS A 237 -3.27 -44.53 40.74
C LYS A 237 -2.66 -44.02 42.04
N ILE A 238 -3.46 -43.64 43.05
CA ILE A 238 -3.14 -43.79 44.48
C ILE A 238 -4.43 -44.11 45.26
N HIS A 239 -4.22 -44.96 46.25
CA HIS A 239 -5.07 -45.73 47.16
C HIS A 239 -6.22 -45.05 47.92
N GLN A 240 -7.14 -45.94 48.30
CA GLN A 240 -8.14 -45.89 49.38
C GLN A 240 -7.58 -45.38 50.72
N ASN A 241 -8.42 -44.70 51.50
CA ASN A 241 -8.83 -45.23 52.81
C ASN A 241 -10.08 -44.53 53.36
N GLU A 242 -10.89 -45.36 54.02
CA GLU A 242 -12.12 -45.13 54.77
C GLU A 242 -11.94 -44.13 55.93
N LYS A 243 -13.00 -43.39 56.29
CA LYS A 243 -13.79 -43.62 57.52
C LYS A 243 -14.84 -42.52 57.74
N GLU A 244 -16.00 -43.01 58.19
CA GLU A 244 -17.17 -42.37 58.82
C GLU A 244 -18.10 -41.50 57.97
#